data_AF-A0A7L9R3G2-F1
#
_entry.id   AF-A0A7L9R3G2-F1
#
_cell.length_a   1.000
_cell.length_b   1.000
_cell.length_c   1.000
_cell.angle_alpha   90.00
_cell.angle_beta   90.00
_cell.angle_gamma   90.00
#
_symmetry.space_group_name_H-M   'P 1'
#
loop_
_entity.id
_entity.type
_entity.pdbx_description
1 polymer ?
#
loop_
_entity_poly.entity_id
_entity_poly.type
_entity_poly.pdbx_seq_one_letter_code
_entity_poly.pdbx_strand_id
1 'polypeptide(L)'
;MQRLSLLVLAACLSLAMTTSIRTTEKPCEDYCEIEGQNNQYECCDRNSGWCPTVRPSCLRNSGVIPYCRYDTHCEKHEKCCEDACLGQKVCKPADRRPHAG
;
A
#
# COMPACT_ATOMS: atom_id res chain seq x y z
N MET A 1 32.18 -32.78 47.49
CA MET A 1 31.25 -31.74 47.02
C MET A 1 31.78 -31.19 45.70
N GLN A 2 30.90 -30.69 44.82
CA GLN A 2 31.21 -30.05 43.52
C GLN A 2 31.36 -30.95 42.28
N ARG A 3 30.32 -31.75 41.98
CA ARG A 3 29.91 -32.08 40.60
C ARG A 3 28.73 -31.23 40.20
N LEU A 4 28.91 -29.91 40.09
CA LEU A 4 27.84 -29.00 39.66
C LEU A 4 28.49 -27.69 39.20
N SER A 5 29.11 -27.67 38.02
CA SER A 5 29.64 -26.41 37.49
C SER A 5 29.83 -26.36 35.97
N LEU A 6 29.05 -27.08 35.18
CA LEU A 6 29.12 -26.95 33.71
C LEU A 6 27.78 -26.93 32.97
N LEU A 7 26.64 -27.13 33.66
CA LEU A 7 25.32 -27.12 32.99
C LEU A 7 24.62 -25.75 32.98
N VAL A 8 25.17 -24.73 33.65
CA VAL A 8 24.49 -23.42 33.78
C VAL A 8 24.91 -22.42 32.70
N LEU A 9 25.98 -22.66 31.93
CA LEU A 9 26.44 -21.74 30.88
C LEU A 9 25.81 -21.98 29.50
N ALA A 10 25.03 -23.03 29.31
CA ALA A 10 24.42 -23.36 28.01
C ALA A 10 23.02 -22.76 27.78
N ALA A 11 22.48 -21.97 28.71
CA ALA A 11 21.10 -21.47 28.64
C ALA A 11 20.95 -20.03 28.11
N CYS A 12 22.04 -19.28 27.92
CA CYS A 12 21.97 -17.83 27.68
C CYS A 12 22.11 -17.39 26.21
N LEU A 13 22.23 -18.31 25.24
CA LEU A 13 22.54 -17.96 23.83
C LEU A 13 21.42 -18.25 22.81
N SER A 14 20.22 -18.62 23.27
CA SER A 14 19.15 -19.07 22.35
C SER A 14 17.97 -18.11 22.20
N LEU A 15 18.03 -16.88 22.73
CA LEU A 15 16.99 -15.87 22.49
C LEU A 15 17.38 -14.88 21.38
N ALA A 16 17.77 -15.40 20.21
CA ALA A 16 17.49 -14.68 18.98
C ALA A 16 15.99 -14.85 18.67
N MET A 17 15.15 -14.16 19.45
CA MET A 17 13.74 -13.97 19.13
C MET A 17 13.71 -13.20 17.81
N THR A 18 13.65 -13.93 16.71
CA THR A 18 13.32 -13.37 15.41
C THR A 18 11.92 -12.79 15.54
N THR A 19 11.84 -11.50 15.79
CA THR A 19 10.61 -10.73 15.65
C THR A 19 10.26 -10.78 14.17
N SER A 20 9.51 -11.82 13.78
CA SER A 20 8.79 -11.83 12.52
C SER A 20 7.77 -10.70 12.64
N ILE A 21 8.19 -9.49 12.23
CA ILE A 21 7.27 -8.42 11.90
C ILE A 21 6.47 -8.98 10.75
N ARG A 22 5.33 -9.59 11.05
CA ARG A 22 4.28 -9.82 10.06
C ARG A 22 3.80 -8.43 9.67
N THR A 23 4.49 -7.80 8.72
CA THR A 23 3.91 -6.70 7.97
C THR A 23 2.64 -7.29 7.37
N THR A 24 1.48 -6.83 7.83
CA THR A 24 0.17 -7.10 7.21
C THR A 24 0.04 -6.36 5.88
N GLU A 25 1.16 -5.95 5.28
CA GLU A 25 1.21 -5.33 3.98
C GLU A 25 0.98 -6.42 2.95
N LYS A 26 -0.11 -6.28 2.19
CA LYS A 26 -0.41 -7.13 1.04
C LYS A 26 0.84 -7.12 0.14
N PRO A 27 1.37 -8.30 -0.26
CA PRO A 27 2.47 -8.33 -1.21
C PRO A 27 2.02 -7.61 -2.48
N CYS A 28 2.94 -6.84 -3.05
CA CYS A 28 2.67 -6.04 -4.22
C CYS A 28 2.43 -6.96 -5.42
N GLU A 29 1.23 -6.88 -5.99
CA GLU A 29 0.84 -7.69 -7.16
C GLU A 29 1.15 -6.98 -8.47
N ASP A 30 1.25 -5.65 -8.47
CA ASP A 30 1.44 -4.82 -9.65
C ASP A 30 2.48 -3.72 -9.38
N TYR A 31 3.55 -3.71 -10.19
CA TYR A 31 4.68 -2.80 -10.10
C TYR A 31 4.74 -1.90 -11.33
N CYS A 32 4.81 -0.59 -11.12
CA CYS A 32 4.81 0.42 -12.17
C CYS A 32 6.11 1.22 -12.13
N GLU A 33 6.61 1.60 -13.31
CA GLU A 33 7.81 2.42 -13.43
C GLU A 33 7.55 3.85 -12.92
N ILE A 34 8.49 4.37 -12.15
CA ILE A 34 8.42 5.74 -11.63
C ILE A 34 8.89 6.70 -12.72
N GLU A 35 8.06 7.68 -13.06
CA GLU A 35 8.35 8.58 -14.17
C GLU A 35 9.57 9.47 -13.88
N GLY A 36 10.49 9.53 -14.83
CA GLY A 36 11.75 10.27 -14.66
C GLY A 36 12.80 9.54 -13.82
N GLN A 37 12.53 8.32 -13.37
CA GLN A 37 13.49 7.46 -12.67
C GLN A 37 13.69 6.15 -13.43
N ASN A 38 14.73 6.12 -14.27
CA ASN A 38 15.05 4.95 -15.08
C ASN A 38 15.26 3.71 -14.21
N ASN A 39 14.60 2.60 -14.56
CA ASN A 39 14.67 1.31 -13.88
C ASN A 39 14.22 1.33 -12.40
N GLN A 40 13.43 2.31 -11.98
CA GLN A 40 12.85 2.35 -10.65
C GLN A 40 11.36 2.03 -10.70
N TYR A 41 10.90 1.15 -9.83
CA TYR A 41 9.52 0.65 -9.81
C TYR A 41 8.89 0.82 -8.43
N GLU A 42 7.60 1.09 -8.38
CA GLU A 42 6.80 1.15 -7.17
C GLU A 42 5.48 0.39 -7.29
N CYS A 43 4.83 0.13 -6.16
CA CYS A 43 3.53 -0.54 -6.14
C CYS A 43 2.42 0.40 -6.60
N CYS A 44 1.81 0.07 -7.73
CA CYS A 44 0.74 0.89 -8.32
C CYS A 44 -0.52 0.89 -7.43
N ASP A 45 -0.83 -0.29 -6.88
CA ASP A 45 -2.07 -0.62 -6.15
C ASP A 45 -1.81 -0.86 -4.66
N ARG A 46 -1.05 0.04 -4.03
CA ARG A 46 -0.63 -0.12 -2.62
C ARG A 46 -1.80 -0.05 -1.64
N ASN A 47 -2.80 0.80 -1.90
CA ASN A 47 -3.85 1.08 -0.93
C ASN A 47 -4.99 0.08 -1.07
N SER A 48 -5.48 -0.40 0.08
CA SER A 48 -6.55 -1.41 0.11
C SER A 48 -7.89 -0.86 -0.38
N GLY A 49 -8.73 -1.75 -0.91
CA GLY A 49 -10.06 -1.40 -1.43
C GLY A 49 -10.07 -1.23 -2.94
N TRP A 50 -11.13 -0.62 -3.47
CA TRP A 50 -11.35 -0.46 -4.90
C TRP A 50 -11.68 0.98 -5.26
N CYS A 51 -11.43 1.36 -6.51
CA CYS A 51 -11.90 2.64 -7.01
C CYS A 51 -13.43 2.71 -6.93
N PRO A 52 -14.00 3.85 -6.52
CA PRO A 52 -15.44 3.97 -6.43
C PRO A 52 -16.10 3.95 -7.81
N THR A 53 -17.38 3.60 -7.85
CA THR A 53 -18.16 3.59 -9.10
C THR A 53 -18.08 4.95 -9.79
N VAL A 54 -17.85 4.92 -11.11
CA VAL A 54 -17.84 6.13 -11.93
C VAL A 54 -19.20 6.83 -11.80
N ARG A 55 -19.17 8.12 -11.48
CA ARG A 55 -20.39 8.91 -11.32
C ARG A 55 -21.05 9.09 -12.70
N PRO A 56 -22.39 8.99 -12.80
CA PRO A 56 -23.10 9.13 -14.08
C PRO A 56 -23.14 10.59 -14.57
N SER A 57 -22.80 11.57 -13.73
CA SER A 57 -22.85 12.98 -14.08
C SER A 57 -21.75 13.78 -13.40
N CYS A 58 -21.33 14.83 -14.10
CA CYS A 58 -20.27 15.74 -13.68
C CYS A 58 -20.88 16.97 -13.03
N LEU A 59 -20.70 17.10 -11.73
CA LEU A 59 -20.89 18.40 -11.09
C LEU A 59 -19.75 19.32 -11.55
N ARG A 60 -20.10 20.56 -11.87
CA ARG A 60 -19.15 21.58 -12.31
C ARG A 60 -18.23 21.92 -11.13
N ASN A 61 -17.13 21.19 -10.99
CA ASN A 61 -16.11 21.48 -9.99
C ASN A 61 -15.23 22.62 -10.51
N SER A 62 -15.20 23.73 -9.77
CA SER A 62 -14.40 24.92 -10.06
C SER A 62 -13.04 24.93 -9.34
N GLY A 63 -12.66 23.82 -8.70
CA GLY A 63 -11.39 23.67 -8.01
C GLY A 63 -10.35 22.93 -8.84
N VAL A 64 -9.07 23.29 -8.66
CA VAL A 64 -7.94 22.50 -9.14
C VAL A 64 -7.87 21.23 -8.29
N ILE A 65 -8.09 20.08 -8.90
CA ILE A 65 -7.96 18.78 -8.24
C ILE A 65 -6.58 18.21 -8.61
N PRO A 66 -5.71 17.92 -7.62
CA PRO A 66 -4.42 17.28 -7.88
C PRO A 66 -4.61 15.95 -8.61
N TYR A 67 -3.82 15.74 -9.65
CA TYR A 67 -3.77 14.44 -10.32
C TYR A 67 -2.90 13.48 -9.53
N CYS A 68 -3.15 12.18 -9.71
CA CYS A 68 -2.33 11.11 -9.17
C CYS A 68 -1.93 10.17 -10.30
N ARG A 69 -0.95 9.30 -10.03
CA ARG A 69 -0.57 8.23 -10.95
C ARG A 69 -0.76 6.85 -10.32
N TYR A 70 -0.35 6.75 -9.06
CA TYR A 70 -0.38 5.53 -8.25
C TYR A 70 -0.97 5.82 -6.88
N ASP A 71 -1.38 4.77 -6.16
CA ASP A 71 -1.94 4.88 -4.81
C ASP A 71 -0.97 5.51 -3.80
N THR A 72 0.33 5.41 -4.05
CA THR A 72 1.39 6.03 -3.24
C THR A 72 1.35 7.56 -3.25
N HIS A 73 0.67 8.18 -4.22
CA HIS A 73 0.45 9.63 -4.28
C HIS A 73 -0.74 10.09 -3.43
N CYS A 74 -1.57 9.15 -2.96
CA CYS A 74 -2.83 9.42 -2.26
C CYS A 74 -2.73 9.10 -0.77
N GLU A 75 -3.69 9.58 0.02
CA GLU A 75 -3.76 9.19 1.43
C GLU A 75 -4.05 7.68 1.59
N LYS A 76 -3.72 7.13 2.75
CA LYS A 76 -3.81 5.68 3.05
C LYS A 76 -5.18 5.04 2.75
N HIS A 77 -6.26 5.82 2.79
CA HIS A 77 -7.64 5.37 2.58
C HIS A 77 -8.21 5.79 1.23
N GLU A 78 -7.35 6.25 0.34
CA GLU A 78 -7.70 6.69 -1.00
C GLU A 78 -7.01 5.83 -2.04
N LYS A 79 -7.57 5.82 -3.24
CA LYS A 79 -7.00 5.14 -4.40
C LYS A 79 -6.87 6.12 -5.56
N CYS A 80 -5.87 5.88 -6.40
CA CYS A 80 -5.65 6.68 -7.59
C CYS A 80 -6.53 6.17 -8.73
N CYS A 81 -7.63 6.88 -8.99
CA CYS A 81 -8.74 6.38 -9.80
C CYS A 81 -9.04 7.31 -10.97
N GLU A 82 -9.44 6.72 -12.09
CA GLU A 82 -9.92 7.48 -13.24
C GLU A 82 -11.13 8.34 -12.84
N ASP A 83 -11.11 9.60 -13.26
CA ASP A 83 -12.26 10.49 -13.14
C ASP A 83 -12.81 10.82 -14.53
N ALA A 84 -13.94 10.20 -14.88
CA ALA A 84 -14.59 10.39 -16.17
C ALA A 84 -14.98 11.85 -16.45
N CYS A 85 -15.11 12.69 -15.41
CA CYS A 85 -15.45 14.10 -15.58
C CYS A 85 -14.24 14.98 -15.86
N LEU A 86 -13.05 14.55 -15.44
CA LEU A 86 -11.80 15.30 -15.62
C LEU A 86 -10.91 14.70 -16.71
N GLY A 87 -11.17 13.45 -17.12
CA GLY A 87 -10.35 12.71 -18.09
C GLY A 87 -8.93 12.43 -17.58
N GLN A 88 -8.76 12.37 -16.26
CA GLN A 88 -7.48 12.12 -15.60
C GLN A 88 -7.70 11.35 -14.30
N LYS A 89 -6.64 10.72 -13.78
CA LYS A 89 -6.66 10.06 -12.48
C LYS A 89 -6.53 11.04 -11.32
N VAL A 90 -7.34 10.85 -10.29
CA VAL A 90 -7.34 11.64 -9.05
C VAL A 90 -7.49 10.74 -7.83
N CYS A 91 -7.06 11.21 -6.67
CA CYS A 91 -7.27 10.49 -5.42
C CYS A 91 -8.76 10.50 -5.06
N LYS A 92 -9.33 9.32 -4.82
CA LYS A 92 -10.71 9.13 -4.40
C LYS A 92 -10.77 8.21 -3.19
N PRO A 93 -11.75 8.38 -2.28
CA PRO A 93 -11.95 7.45 -1.18
C PRO A 93 -12.09 5.99 -1.69
N ALA A 94 -11.39 5.07 -1.04
CA ALA A 94 -11.42 3.66 -1.40
C ALA A 94 -12.77 3.04 -1.02
N ASP A 95 -13.39 2.33 -1.96
CA ASP A 95 -14.58 1.54 -1.70
C ASP A 95 -14.21 0.19 -1.07
N ARG A 96 -15.12 -0.32 -0.24
CA ARG A 96 -14.96 -1.63 0.43
C ARG A 96 -15.43 -2.81 -0.41
N ARG A 97 -16.00 -2.56 -1.60
CA ARG A 97 -16.51 -3.62 -2.47
C ARG A 97 -15.85 -3.54 -3.83
N PRO A 98 -15.46 -4.69 -4.41
CA PRO A 98 -15.10 -4.74 -5.81
C PRO A 98 -16.36 -4.43 -6.62
N HIS A 99 -16.27 -3.45 -7.51
CA HIS A 99 -17.30 -3.24 -8.51
C HIS A 99 -17.02 -4.19 -9.67
N ALA A 100 -18.02 -4.99 -10.04
CA ALA A 100 -18.00 -5.71 -11.31
C ALA A 100 -18.13 -4.66 -12.42
N GLY A 101 -17.03 -4.41 -13.13
CA GLY A 101 -17.03 -3.63 -14.37
C GLY A 101 -17.73 -4.38 -15.48
#